data_AF-A0A3D2EEJ3-F1
#
_entry.id   AF-A0A3D2EEJ3-F1
#
_cell.length_a   1.000
_cell.length_b   1.000
_cell.length_c   1.000
_cell.angle_alpha   90.00
_cell.angle_beta   90.00
_cell.angle_gamma   90.00
#
_symmetry.space_group_name_H-M   'P 1'
#
loop_
_entity.id
_entity.type
_entity.pdbx_description
1 polymer ?
#
loop_
_entity_poly.entity_id
_entity_poly.type
_entity_poly.pdbx_seq_one_letter_code
_entity_poly.pdbx_strand_id
1 'polypeptide(L)' 'MKRAAELLLQPDHKITDIARRLGYTDNHYFSKAFKNYYHISPTQYRSSHVKTPS' A
#
# COMPACT_ATOMS: atom_id res chain seq x y z
N MET A 1 -8.48 -1.91 5.10
CA MET A 1 -7.06 -1.54 5.35
C MET A 1 -6.16 -2.73 5.63
N LYS A 2 -6.54 -3.71 6.46
CA LYS A 2 -5.76 -4.95 6.68
C LYS A 2 -5.33 -5.66 5.38
N ARG A 3 -6.27 -5.90 4.47
CA ARG A 3 -6.00 -6.46 3.14
C ARG A 3 -5.02 -5.63 2.28
N ALA A 4 -5.02 -4.30 2.44
CA ALA A 4 -4.07 -3.44 1.73
C ALA A 4 -2.65 -3.66 2.25
N ALA A 5 -2.48 -3.79 3.56
CA ALA A 5 -1.20 -4.09 4.17
C ALA A 5 -0.67 -5.45 3.71
N GLU A 6 -1.50 -6.50 3.72
CA GLU A 6 -1.13 -7.83 3.22
C GLU A 6 -0.65 -7.80 1.76
N LEU A 7 -1.37 -7.09 0.89
CA LEU A 7 -1.00 -6.96 -0.52
C LEU A 7 0.27 -6.13 -0.71
N LEU A 8 0.53 -5.12 0.13
CA LEU A 8 1.75 -4.30 0.08
C LEU A 8 3.01 -5.09 0.45
N LEU A 9 2.87 -6.20 1.17
CA LEU A 9 3.99 -7.10 1.48
C LEU A 9 4.37 -8.02 0.32
N GLN A 10 3.55 -8.08 -0.73
CA GLN A 10 3.86 -8.86 -1.93
C GLN A 10 4.63 -7.97 -2.93
N PRO A 11 5.91 -8.29 -3.24
CA PRO A 11 6.76 -7.42 -4.06
C PRO A 11 6.25 -7.23 -5.49
N ASP A 12 5.50 -8.20 -6.01
CA ASP A 12 4.98 -8.18 -7.39
C ASP A 12 3.79 -7.23 -7.60
N HIS A 13 3.17 -6.76 -6.51
CA HIS A 13 2.00 -5.89 -6.58
C HIS A 13 2.39 -4.41 -6.57
N LYS A 14 2.05 -3.70 -7.65
CA LYS A 14 2.17 -2.23 -7.66
C LYS A 14 1.12 -1.63 -6.72
N ILE A 15 1.51 -0.60 -5.97
CA ILE A 15 0.62 0.13 -5.04
C ILE A 15 -0.65 0.63 -5.76
N THR A 16 -0.53 1.00 -7.03
CA THR A 16 -1.66 1.44 -7.88
C THR A 16 -2.66 0.33 -8.16
N ASP A 17 -2.17 -0.89 -8.37
CA ASP A 17 -3.03 -2.06 -8.64
C ASP A 17 -3.72 -2.53 -7.36
N ILE A 18 -3.04 -2.42 -6.22
CA ILE A 18 -3.62 -2.65 -4.89
C ILE A 18 -4.77 -1.67 -4.64
N ALA A 19 -4.57 -0.38 -4.90
CA ALA A 19 -5.61 0.63 -4.75
C ALA A 19 -6.85 0.31 -5.60
N ARG A 20 -6.66 0.02 -6.90
CA ARG A 20 -7.73 -0.38 -7.82
C ARG A 20 -8.47 -1.64 -7.35
N ARG A 21 -7.74 -2.67 -6.93
CA ARG A 21 -8.30 -3.94 -6.44
C ARG A 21 -9.15 -3.79 -5.18
N LEU A 22 -8.91 -2.73 -4.42
CA LEU A 22 -9.66 -2.38 -3.21
C LEU A 22 -10.79 -1.37 -3.46
N GLY A 23 -11.06 -1.03 -4.72
CA GLY A 23 -12.15 -0.13 -5.11
C GLY A 23 -11.78 1.36 -5.09
N TYR A 24 -10.49 1.71 -4.96
CA TYR A 24 -10.04 3.09 -5.09
C TYR A 24 -9.78 3.42 -6.55
N THR A 25 -10.54 4.37 -7.08
CA THR A 25 -10.30 4.97 -8.41
C THR A 25 -9.10 5.92 -8.43
N ASP A 26 -8.78 6.53 -7.28
CA ASP A 26 -7.67 7.47 -7.14
C ASP A 26 -6.67 7.01 -6.07
N ASN A 27 -5.41 6.89 -6.48
CA ASN A 27 -4.27 6.50 -5.65
C ASN A 27 -3.99 7.49 -4.51
N HIS A 28 -4.30 8.77 -4.67
CA HIS A 28 -4.14 9.78 -3.62
C HIS A 28 -5.10 9.53 -2.47
N TYR A 29 -6.36 9.20 -2.78
CA TYR A 29 -7.35 8.83 -1.76
C TYR A 29 -6.96 7.54 -1.04
N PHE A 30 -6.51 6.51 -1.77
CA PHE A 30 -5.98 5.30 -1.16
C PHE A 30 -4.81 5.61 -0.22
N SER A 31 -3.83 6.37 -0.69
CA SER A 31 -2.63 6.70 0.09
C SER A 31 -2.97 7.50 1.34
N LYS A 32 -3.92 8.44 1.25
CA LYS A 32 -4.42 9.22 2.40
C LYS A 32 -5.15 8.33 3.39
N ALA A 33 -6.06 7.47 2.92
CA ALA A 33 -6.82 6.56 3.77
C ALA A 33 -5.92 5.53 4.48
N PHE A 34 -4.93 4.99 3.76
CA PHE A 34 -3.93 4.09 4.32
C PHE A 34 -3.05 4.80 5.35
N LYS A 35 -2.54 5.99 5.04
CA LYS A 35 -1.77 6.81 5.98
C LYS A 35 -2.56 7.17 7.23
N ASN A 36 -3.84 7.49 7.10
CA ASN A 36 -4.67 7.79 8.27
C ASN A 36 -4.89 6.55 9.15
N TYR A 37 -4.93 5.36 8.56
CA TYR A 37 -5.14 4.10 9.30
C TYR A 37 -3.87 3.54 9.95
N TYR A 38 -2.73 3.60 9.26
CA TYR A 38 -1.45 3.03 9.71
C TYR A 38 -0.43 4.07 10.17
N HIS A 39 -0.75 5.36 10.09
CA HIS A 39 0.12 6.50 10.39
C HIS A 39 1.38 6.63 9.50
N ILE A 40 1.53 5.77 8.49
CA ILE A 40 2.61 5.81 7.50
C ILE A 40 2.07 5.57 6.08
N SER A 41 2.77 6.08 5.05
CA SER A 41 2.33 5.88 3.66
C SER A 41 2.44 4.41 3.22
N PRO A 42 1.66 3.97 2.21
CA PRO A 42 1.78 2.63 1.62
C PRO A 42 3.20 2.28 1.18
N THR A 43 3.92 3.25 0.60
CA THR A 43 5.31 3.09 0.17
C THR A 43 6.25 2.87 1.36
N GLN A 44 6.12 3.69 2.42
CA GLN A 44 6.91 3.50 3.65
C GLN A 44 6.61 2.16 4.31
N TYR A 45 5.34 1.75 4.35
CA TYR A 45 4.92 0.46 4.88
C TYR A 45 5.56 -0.71 4.12
N ARG A 46 5.54 -0.65 2.78
CA ARG A 46 6.21 -1.63 1.92
C ARG A 46 7.72 -1.65 2.18
N SER A 47 8.37 -0.50 2.16
CA SER A 47 9.83 -0.41 2.35
C SER A 47 10.31 -0.87 3.72
N SER A 48 9.50 -0.73 4.78
CA SER A 48 9.89 -1.17 6.12
C SER A 48 9.74 -2.68 6.34
N HIS A 49 8.90 -3.36 5.56
CA HIS A 49 8.60 -4.78 5.73
C HIS A 49 9.13 -5.66 4.60
N VAL A 50 9.23 -5.12 3.39
CA VAL A 50 9.84 -5.78 2.24
C VAL A 50 11.24 -5.19 2.12
N LYS A 51 12.23 -5.92 2.65
CA LYS A 51 13.64 -5.68 2.30
C LYS A 51 13.80 -6.03 0.83
N THR A 52 13.50 -5.10 -0.08
CA THR A 52 13.97 -5.22 -1.45
C THR A 52 15.50 -5.12 -1.40
N PRO A 53 16.26 -6.15 -1.79
CA PRO A 53 17.68 -5.97 -1.99
C PRO A 53 17.89 -5.12 -3.24
N SER A 54 18.38 -3.90 -3.04
CA SER A 54 18.79 -2.87 -4.03
C SER A 54 17.71 -2.30 -4.95
#